data_AF-A0A2J8RN78-F1
#
_entry.id   AF-A0A2J8RN78-F1
#
_cell.length_a   1.000
_cell.length_b   1.000
_cell.length_c   1.000
_cell.angle_alpha   90.00
_cell.angle_beta   90.00
_cell.angle_gamma   90.00
#
_symmetry.space_group_name_H-M   'P 1'
#
loop_
_entity.id
_entity.type
_entity.pdbx_description
1 polymer ?
#
loop_
_entity_poly.entity_id
_entity_poly.type
_entity_poly.pdbx_seq_one_letter_code
_entity_poly.pdbx_strand_id
1 'polypeptide(L)'
;MGQICQRESATAAEKPKLHLLAESEIDKYLYAMRLSDETLIDIMTRFRKEMKNGLSRDFNPTATVKMLPTFVRSIPDGSEKGDFIALDLGGSSFRILRVQVNHEKNQNVHMESEVYDTPENIVHGSGSQLFDHVAECLG
;
A
#
# COMPACT_ATOMS: atom_id res chain seq x y z
N MET A 1 6.65 7.23 65.29
CA MET A 1 7.71 8.17 64.90
C MET A 1 8.22 7.75 63.52
N GLY A 2 7.59 8.24 62.46
CA GLY A 2 7.95 7.91 61.08
C GLY A 2 8.99 8.90 60.56
N GLN A 3 10.11 8.39 60.03
CA GLN A 3 11.11 9.22 59.36
C GLN A 3 10.64 9.57 57.94
N ILE A 4 10.71 10.86 57.67
CA ILE A 4 10.42 11.51 56.41
C ILE A 4 11.51 11.09 55.40
N CYS A 5 11.10 10.41 54.34
CA CYS A 5 11.93 10.16 53.17
C CYS A 5 12.12 11.49 52.42
N GLN A 6 13.31 12.09 52.53
CA GLN A 6 13.62 13.33 51.81
C GLN A 6 13.75 13.01 50.32
N ARG A 7 13.03 13.77 49.49
CA ARG A 7 13.16 13.77 48.03
C ARG A 7 14.56 14.28 47.68
N GLU A 8 15.43 13.41 47.17
CA GLU A 8 16.57 13.85 46.38
C GLU A 8 16.07 14.37 45.03
N SER A 9 16.29 15.66 44.82
CA SER A 9 16.14 16.34 43.54
C SER A 9 17.09 15.71 42.52
N ALA A 10 16.54 15.01 41.53
CA ALA A 10 17.29 14.56 40.36
C ALA A 10 17.87 15.79 39.64
N THR A 11 19.19 15.94 39.73
CA THR A 11 19.94 16.89 38.91
C THR A 11 19.82 16.47 37.44
N ALA A 12 19.60 17.45 36.56
CA ALA A 12 19.60 17.24 35.12
C ALA A 12 20.96 16.66 34.71
N ALA A 13 20.99 15.37 34.37
CA ALA A 13 22.18 14.76 33.78
C ALA A 13 22.46 15.47 32.45
N GLU A 14 23.59 16.18 32.38
CA GLU A 14 24.12 16.70 31.11
C GLU A 14 24.29 15.52 30.15
N LYS A 15 23.43 15.44 29.13
CA LYS A 15 23.62 14.50 28.02
C LYS A 15 24.99 14.79 27.39
N PRO A 16 25.84 13.78 27.15
CA PRO A 16 27.19 14.02 26.66
C PRO A 16 27.16 14.70 25.29
N LYS A 17 27.96 15.78 25.13
CA LYS A 17 28.06 16.61 23.91
C LYS A 17 28.20 15.84 22.59
N LEU A 18 28.78 14.64 22.63
CA LEU A 18 28.94 13.77 21.46
C LEU A 18 27.61 13.27 20.88
N HIS A 19 26.61 13.04 21.73
CA HIS A 19 25.27 12.58 21.33
C HIS A 19 24.48 13.71 20.64
N LEU A 20 24.60 14.93 21.17
CA LEU A 20 23.95 16.13 20.63
C LEU A 20 24.49 16.54 19.24
N LEU A 21 25.78 16.34 18.99
CA LEU A 21 26.38 16.60 17.68
C LEU A 21 25.89 15.61 16.62
N ALA A 22 25.81 14.31 16.98
CA ALA A 22 25.26 13.28 16.10
C ALA A 22 23.78 13.52 15.78
N GLU A 23 22.97 13.93 16.77
CA GLU A 23 21.57 14.34 16.56
C GLU A 23 21.47 15.51 15.58
N SER A 24 22.34 16.53 15.69
CA SER A 24 22.32 17.70 14.80
C SER A 24 22.71 17.39 13.35
N GLU A 25 23.67 16.48 13.13
CA GLU A 25 24.07 16.05 11.79
C GLU A 25 22.99 15.16 11.15
N ILE A 26 22.31 14.30 11.93
CA ILE A 26 21.17 13.51 11.44
C ILE A 26 20.00 14.44 11.08
N ASP A 27 19.68 15.41 11.93
CA ASP A 27 18.59 16.36 11.70
C ASP A 27 18.79 17.17 10.42
N LYS A 28 20.04 17.51 10.07
CA LYS A 28 20.36 18.17 8.80
C LYS A 28 19.92 17.37 7.58
N TYR A 29 20.11 16.04 7.58
CA TYR A 29 19.67 15.17 6.49
C TYR A 29 18.15 14.92 6.52
N LEU A 30 17.57 14.75 7.72
CA LEU A 30 16.13 14.52 7.87
C LEU A 30 15.29 15.77 7.58
N TYR A 31 15.87 16.97 7.69
CA TYR A 31 15.16 18.22 7.42
C TYR A 31 14.57 18.26 6.01
N ALA A 32 15.25 17.71 5.01
CA ALA A 32 14.76 17.63 3.64
C ALA A 32 13.53 16.72 3.46
N MET A 33 13.24 15.85 4.44
CA MET A 33 12.05 14.99 4.45
C MET A 33 10.87 15.65 5.18
N ARG A 34 11.07 16.80 5.82
CA ARG A 34 9.99 17.57 6.48
C ARG A 34 9.24 18.37 5.42
N LEU A 35 8.01 17.96 5.14
CA LEU A 35 7.14 18.67 4.22
C LEU A 35 6.27 19.66 5.02
N SER A 36 6.31 20.93 4.63
CA SER A 36 5.38 21.93 5.15
C SER A 36 3.99 21.76 4.53
N ASP A 37 2.97 22.31 5.16
CA ASP A 37 1.60 22.32 4.60
C ASP A 37 1.56 22.98 3.21
N GLU A 38 2.31 24.07 3.02
CA GLU A 38 2.47 24.73 1.72
C GLU A 38 3.03 23.79 0.66
N THR A 39 4.04 22.99 1.03
CA THR A 39 4.63 21.99 0.14
C THR A 39 3.63 20.89 -0.21
N LEU A 40 2.87 20.41 0.78
CA LEU A 40 1.83 19.40 0.56
C LEU A 40 0.70 19.91 -0.34
N ILE A 41 0.30 21.18 -0.20
CA ILE A 41 -0.71 21.82 -1.05
C ILE A 41 -0.21 21.95 -2.50
N ASP A 42 1.07 22.32 -2.70
CA ASP A 42 1.68 22.37 -4.02
C ASP A 42 1.75 20.97 -4.67
N ILE A 43 2.18 19.94 -3.93
CA ILE A 43 2.18 18.54 -4.39
C ILE A 43 0.78 18.11 -4.82
N MET A 44 -0.23 18.36 -3.99
CA MET A 44 -1.64 18.05 -4.30
C MET A 44 -2.10 18.76 -5.57
N THR A 45 -1.72 20.02 -5.75
CA THR A 45 -2.07 20.81 -6.94
C THR A 45 -1.44 20.25 -8.21
N ARG A 46 -0.15 19.87 -8.15
CA ARG A 46 0.57 19.22 -9.25
C ARG A 46 -0.04 17.86 -9.59
N PHE A 47 -0.34 17.05 -8.57
CA PHE A 47 -0.96 15.75 -8.77
C PHE A 47 -2.33 15.86 -9.44
N ARG A 48 -3.17 16.81 -9.01
CA ARG A 48 -4.46 17.10 -9.65
C ARG A 48 -4.31 17.55 -11.11
N LYS A 49 -3.27 18.33 -11.43
CA LYS A 49 -2.97 18.72 -12.81
C LYS A 49 -2.63 17.49 -13.66
N GLU A 50 -1.77 16.60 -13.15
CA GLU A 50 -1.41 15.38 -13.87
C GLU A 50 -2.57 14.41 -14.04
N MET A 51 -3.48 14.30 -13.06
CA MET A 51 -4.74 13.55 -13.22
C MET A 51 -5.60 14.13 -14.35
N LYS A 52 -5.75 15.47 -14.43
CA LYS A 52 -6.49 16.12 -15.52
C LYS A 52 -5.84 15.85 -16.88
N ASN A 53 -4.51 15.89 -16.95
CA ASN A 53 -3.77 15.55 -18.16
C ASN A 53 -3.99 14.08 -18.54
N GLY A 54 -3.96 13.17 -17.58
CA GLY A 54 -4.23 11.75 -17.77
C GLY A 54 -5.64 11.45 -18.27
N LEU A 55 -6.66 12.22 -17.87
CA LEU A 55 -8.03 12.07 -18.36
C LEU A 55 -8.27 12.78 -19.71
N SER A 56 -7.40 13.71 -20.10
CA SER A 56 -7.55 14.45 -21.36
C SER A 56 -7.15 13.58 -22.55
N ARG A 57 -7.98 13.58 -23.59
CA ARG A 57 -7.68 12.90 -24.86
C ARG A 57 -6.36 13.36 -25.47
N ASP A 58 -6.08 14.66 -25.39
CA ASP A 58 -4.93 15.26 -26.08
C ASP A 58 -3.63 15.07 -25.31
N PHE A 59 -3.70 15.05 -23.97
CA PHE A 59 -2.51 14.97 -23.11
C PHE A 59 -2.22 13.55 -22.59
N ASN A 60 -3.20 12.64 -22.57
CA ASN A 60 -3.03 11.27 -22.06
C ASN A 60 -1.82 10.51 -22.64
N PRO A 61 -1.53 10.56 -23.97
CA PRO A 61 -0.39 9.83 -24.55
C PRO A 61 0.94 10.18 -23.88
N THR A 62 1.12 11.43 -23.47
CA THR A 62 2.35 11.94 -22.85
C THR A 62 2.23 12.20 -21.34
N ALA A 63 1.04 12.07 -20.74
CA ALA A 63 0.82 12.29 -19.31
C ALA A 63 1.61 11.27 -18.46
N THR A 64 2.14 11.72 -17.32
CA THR A 64 2.84 10.84 -16.36
C THR A 64 1.85 9.95 -15.62
N VAL A 65 0.73 10.52 -15.17
CA VAL A 65 -0.36 9.77 -14.52
C VAL A 65 -1.38 9.37 -15.59
N LYS A 66 -1.46 8.08 -15.92
CA LYS A 66 -2.19 7.58 -17.10
C LYS A 66 -3.70 7.50 -16.98
N MET A 67 -4.25 7.50 -15.76
CA MET A 67 -5.70 7.44 -15.51
C MET A 67 -6.42 6.36 -16.36
N LEU A 68 -5.86 5.14 -16.39
CA LEU A 68 -6.35 4.05 -17.22
C LEU A 68 -7.78 3.64 -16.82
N PRO A 69 -8.70 3.42 -17.78
CA PRO A 69 -10.06 2.98 -17.47
C PRO A 69 -10.06 1.54 -16.94
N THR A 70 -10.72 1.32 -15.80
CA THR A 70 -10.87 -0.01 -15.19
C THR A 70 -12.01 -0.84 -15.79
N PHE A 71 -12.87 -0.19 -16.61
CA PHE A 71 -14.12 -0.74 -17.14
C PHE A 71 -15.17 -1.14 -16.09
N VAL A 72 -14.94 -0.87 -14.81
CA VAL A 72 -15.94 -0.96 -13.73
C VAL A 72 -16.80 0.30 -13.75
N ARG A 73 -18.10 0.16 -14.00
CA ARG A 73 -19.02 1.30 -14.26
C ARG A 73 -19.95 1.63 -13.09
N SER A 74 -20.04 0.77 -12.09
CA SER A 74 -20.85 0.96 -10.89
C SER A 74 -20.19 0.27 -9.71
N ILE A 75 -20.51 0.76 -8.51
CA ILE A 75 -20.20 0.07 -7.25
C ILE A 75 -21.23 -1.05 -7.02
N PRO A 76 -20.93 -2.03 -6.14
CA PRO A 76 -21.88 -3.09 -5.82
C PRO A 76 -23.22 -2.56 -5.32
N ASP A 77 -24.32 -3.16 -5.78
CA ASP A 77 -25.68 -2.75 -5.41
C ASP A 77 -26.41 -3.78 -4.53
N GLY A 78 -25.76 -4.92 -4.27
CA GLY A 78 -26.27 -5.99 -3.43
C GLY A 78 -27.08 -7.05 -4.17
N SER A 79 -27.26 -6.91 -5.48
CA SER A 79 -27.86 -7.92 -6.34
C SER A 79 -26.87 -9.02 -6.74
N GLU A 80 -25.58 -8.85 -6.44
CA GLU A 80 -24.54 -9.80 -6.76
C GLU A 80 -24.78 -11.15 -6.07
N LYS A 81 -24.52 -12.22 -6.82
CA LYS A 81 -24.62 -13.60 -6.33
C LYS A 81 -23.80 -14.51 -7.22
N GLY A 82 -23.24 -15.56 -6.65
CA GLY A 82 -22.49 -16.56 -7.39
C GLY A 82 -21.27 -17.09 -6.64
N ASP A 83 -20.62 -18.07 -7.25
CA ASP A 83 -19.34 -18.61 -6.84
C ASP A 83 -18.30 -18.15 -7.86
N PHE A 84 -17.31 -17.41 -7.40
CA PHE A 84 -16.31 -16.74 -8.23
C PHE A 84 -14.92 -17.22 -7.87
N ILE A 85 -14.05 -17.35 -8.87
CA ILE A 85 -12.61 -17.48 -8.65
C ILE A 85 -11.96 -16.12 -8.91
N ALA A 86 -11.07 -15.71 -8.02
CA ALA A 86 -10.22 -14.55 -8.18
C ALA A 86 -8.75 -14.95 -8.10
N LEU A 87 -7.94 -14.29 -8.92
CA LEU A 87 -6.49 -14.41 -8.93
C LEU A 87 -5.89 -13.07 -8.51
N ASP A 88 -5.07 -13.09 -7.47
CA ASP A 88 -4.26 -11.95 -7.06
C ASP A 88 -2.80 -12.25 -7.34
N LEU A 89 -2.29 -11.67 -8.42
CA LEU A 89 -0.95 -11.91 -8.94
C LEU A 89 -0.11 -10.63 -8.82
N GLY A 90 0.88 -10.65 -7.93
CA GLY A 90 1.81 -9.53 -7.78
C GLY A 90 2.94 -9.82 -6.79
N GLY A 91 4.18 -9.49 -7.16
CA GLY A 91 5.36 -9.72 -6.32
C GLY A 91 5.91 -11.14 -6.41
N SER A 92 6.38 -11.70 -5.29
CA SER A 92 7.05 -13.01 -5.20
C SER A 92 6.12 -14.20 -4.92
N SER A 93 4.84 -13.94 -4.65
CA SER A 93 3.81 -14.96 -4.45
C SER A 93 2.49 -14.48 -5.05
N PHE A 94 1.56 -15.40 -5.24
CA PHE A 94 0.22 -15.09 -5.71
C PHE A 94 -0.84 -15.86 -4.91
N ARG A 95 -2.09 -15.45 -5.05
CA ARG A 95 -3.21 -16.05 -4.32
C ARG A 95 -4.32 -16.43 -5.27
N ILE A 96 -4.87 -17.62 -5.07
CA ILE A 96 -6.11 -18.06 -5.69
C ILE A 96 -7.19 -18.00 -4.62
N LEU A 97 -8.30 -17.31 -4.92
CA LEU A 97 -9.42 -17.16 -4.02
C LEU A 97 -10.68 -17.73 -4.63
N ARG A 98 -11.46 -18.45 -3.82
CA ARG A 98 -12.85 -18.78 -4.10
C ARG A 98 -13.75 -17.87 -3.28
N VAL A 99 -14.62 -17.14 -3.94
CA VAL A 99 -15.50 -16.12 -3.35
C VAL A 99 -16.95 -16.50 -3.61
N GLN A 100 -17.67 -16.82 -2.54
CA GLN A 100 -19.07 -17.21 -2.59
C GLN A 100 -19.94 -16.06 -2.08
N VAL A 101 -20.74 -15.47 -2.95
CA VAL A 101 -21.64 -14.35 -2.65
C VAL A 101 -23.06 -14.87 -2.53
N ASN A 102 -23.60 -14.88 -1.31
CA ASN A 102 -24.94 -15.37 -1.03
C ASN A 102 -25.96 -14.23 -0.88
N HIS A 103 -27.15 -14.42 -1.46
CA HIS A 103 -28.25 -13.44 -1.44
C HIS A 103 -29.14 -13.53 -0.18
N GLU A 104 -28.66 -14.16 0.89
CA GLU A 104 -29.42 -14.21 2.13
C GLU A 104 -29.45 -12.83 2.81
N LYS A 105 -30.40 -12.63 3.74
CA LYS A 105 -30.74 -11.33 4.36
C LYS A 105 -29.57 -10.54 4.98
N ASN A 106 -28.39 -11.17 5.14
CA ASN A 106 -27.17 -10.57 5.68
C ASN A 106 -26.01 -10.47 4.67
N GLN A 107 -26.23 -10.71 3.37
CA GLN A 107 -25.20 -10.65 2.31
C GLN A 107 -23.87 -11.29 2.75
N ASN A 108 -23.92 -12.59 3.07
CA ASN A 108 -22.74 -13.28 3.55
C ASN A 108 -21.82 -13.59 2.36
N VAL A 109 -20.61 -13.01 2.38
CA VAL A 109 -19.51 -13.35 1.47
C VAL A 109 -18.60 -14.33 2.19
N HIS A 110 -18.54 -15.57 1.70
CA HIS A 110 -17.58 -16.57 2.16
C HIS A 110 -16.38 -16.58 1.23
N MET A 111 -15.17 -16.67 1.80
CA MET A 111 -13.92 -16.58 1.04
C MET A 111 -12.95 -17.65 1.52
N GLU A 112 -12.45 -18.44 0.57
CA GLU A 112 -11.37 -19.40 0.75
C GLU A 112 -10.19 -18.93 -0.08
N SER A 113 -8.98 -18.98 0.47
CA SER A 113 -7.77 -18.51 -0.24
C SER A 113 -6.59 -19.42 0.00
N GLU A 114 -5.83 -19.68 -1.05
CA GLU A 114 -4.55 -20.36 -0.98
C GLU A 114 -3.46 -19.50 -1.59
N VAL A 115 -2.27 -19.53 -0.98
CA VAL A 115 -1.10 -18.76 -1.38
C VAL A 115 -0.10 -19.70 -2.02
N TYR A 116 0.42 -19.30 -3.18
CA TYR A 116 1.38 -20.05 -3.97
C TYR A 116 2.64 -19.19 -4.16
N ASP A 117 3.80 -19.78 -3.92
CA ASP A 117 5.07 -19.13 -4.22
C ASP A 117 5.26 -19.03 -5.75
N THR A 118 5.87 -17.94 -6.20
CA THR A 118 6.30 -17.77 -7.60
C THR A 118 7.81 -17.98 -7.64
N PRO A 119 8.30 -19.15 -8.11
CA PRO A 119 9.73 -19.44 -8.17
C PRO A 119 10.49 -18.37 -8.98
N GLU A 120 11.75 -18.11 -8.64
CA GLU A 120 12.57 -17.06 -9.28
C GLU A 120 12.70 -17.27 -10.80
N ASN A 121 12.78 -18.54 -11.25
CA ASN A 121 12.80 -18.90 -12.67
C ASN A 121 11.47 -18.64 -13.39
N ILE A 122 10.34 -18.54 -12.66
CA ILE A 122 9.03 -18.18 -13.20
C ILE A 122 8.86 -16.65 -13.21
N VAL A 123 9.25 -15.96 -12.14
CA VAL A 123 9.20 -14.48 -12.06
C VAL A 123 10.00 -13.83 -13.18
N HIS A 124 11.17 -14.37 -13.51
CA HIS A 124 12.03 -13.91 -14.60
C HIS A 124 11.88 -14.70 -15.90
N GLY A 125 10.91 -15.61 -15.94
CA GLY A 125 10.61 -16.44 -17.10
C GLY A 125 9.77 -15.73 -18.16
N SER A 126 9.29 -16.50 -19.13
CA SER A 126 8.31 -16.02 -20.11
C SER A 126 6.93 -15.88 -19.49
N GLY A 127 6.09 -15.03 -20.09
CA GLY A 127 4.68 -14.92 -19.70
C GLY A 127 3.95 -16.26 -19.77
N SER A 128 4.25 -17.11 -20.76
CA SER A 128 3.67 -18.46 -20.86
C SER A 128 3.99 -19.29 -19.62
N GLN A 129 5.26 -19.36 -19.21
CA GLN A 129 5.65 -20.11 -18.00
C GLN A 129 4.95 -19.61 -16.74
N LEU A 130 4.73 -18.30 -16.62
CA LEU A 130 3.97 -17.73 -15.50
C LEU A 130 2.51 -18.19 -15.50
N PHE A 131 1.85 -18.13 -16.66
CA PHE A 131 0.44 -18.53 -16.75
C PHE A 131 0.26 -20.06 -16.70
N ASP A 132 1.23 -20.84 -17.14
CA ASP A 132 1.26 -22.30 -16.97
C ASP A 132 1.35 -22.66 -15.48
N HIS A 133 2.26 -22.02 -14.72
CA HIS A 133 2.38 -22.19 -13.26
C HIS A 133 1.09 -21.81 -12.53
N VAL A 134 0.46 -20.70 -12.90
CA VAL A 134 -0.85 -20.30 -12.33
C VAL A 134 -1.94 -21.33 -12.62
N ALA A 135 -1.97 -21.89 -13.83
CA ALA A 135 -2.94 -22.92 -14.20
C ALA A 135 -2.70 -24.23 -13.43
N GLU A 136 -1.45 -24.66 -13.27
CA GLU A 136 -1.09 -25.83 -12.46
C GLU A 136 -1.51 -25.69 -10.99
N CYS A 137 -1.39 -24.49 -10.41
CA CYS A 137 -1.85 -24.22 -9.05
C CYS A 137 -3.37 -24.16 -8.90
N LEU A 138 -4.12 -23.87 -9.97
CA LEU A 138 -5.58 -23.85 -9.94
C LEU A 138 -6.20 -25.25 -9.92
N GLY A 139 -5.53 -26.25 -10.51
CA GLY A 139 -5.98 -27.65 -10.60
C GLY A 139 -6.62 -28.02 -11.92
#